data_AF-A0A946U2U4-F1
#
_entry.id   AF-A0A946U2U4-F1
#
_cell.length_a   1.000
_cell.length_b   1.000
_cell.length_c   1.000
_cell.angle_alpha   90.00
_cell.angle_beta   90.00
_cell.angle_gamma   90.00
#
_symmetry.space_group_name_H-M   'P 1'
#
loop_
_entity.id
_entity.type
_entity.pdbx_description
1 polymer ?
#
loop_
_entity_poly.entity_id
_entity_poly.type
_entity_poly.pdbx_seq_one_letter_code
_entity_poly.pdbx_strand_id
1 'polypeptide(L)' 'MKEVHCIKLGTSLEGLERAPYPGDLGKRILDSVSKEAWQMWLDHQTMLINENNLNLFDE' A
#
# COMPACT_ATOMS: atom_id res chain seq x y z
N MET A 1 -7.46 17.85 1.12
CA MET A 1 -7.50 16.37 1.02
C MET A 1 -7.15 16.01 -0.41
N LYS A 2 -6.19 15.10 -0.63
CA LYS A 2 -5.88 14.61 -1.98
C LYS A 2 -6.77 13.40 -2.22
N GLU A 3 -7.73 13.52 -3.12
CA GLU A 3 -8.49 12.36 -3.61
C GLU A 3 -7.69 11.66 -4.70
N VAL A 4 -7.60 10.34 -4.61
CA VAL A 4 -6.90 9.50 -5.58
C VAL A 4 -7.88 8.45 -6.09
N HIS A 5 -7.74 8.12 -7.37
CA HIS A 5 -8.54 7.06 -7.96
C HIS A 5 -7.93 5.72 -7.58
N CYS A 6 -8.53 5.04 -6.61
CA CYS A 6 -7.97 3.81 -6.08
C CYS A 6 -8.12 2.68 -7.10
N ILE A 7 -7.01 2.14 -7.62
CA ILE A 7 -7.02 1.02 -8.56
C ILE A 7 -7.62 -0.26 -7.98
N LYS A 8 -7.60 -0.41 -6.66
CA LYS A 8 -8.07 -1.61 -5.97
C LYS A 8 -9.58 -1.59 -5.73
N LEU A 9 -10.11 -0.43 -5.35
CA LEU A 9 -11.51 -0.24 -4.97
C LEU A 9 -12.35 0.35 -6.11
N GLY A 10 -11.71 0.87 -7.17
CA GLY A 10 -12.38 1.48 -8.33
C GLY A 10 -13.11 2.78 -8.03
N THR A 11 -12.90 3.36 -6.85
CA THR A 11 -13.58 4.56 -6.35
C THR A 11 -12.56 5.60 -5.91
N SER A 12 -12.93 6.87 -6.05
CA SER A 12 -12.13 8.00 -5.57
C SER A 12 -12.22 8.08 -4.05
N LEU A 13 -11.08 7.97 -3.39
CA LEU A 13 -10.96 7.96 -1.94
C LEU A 13 -9.80 8.86 -1.53
N GLU A 14 -9.66 9.10 -0.23
CA GLU A 14 -8.50 9.81 0.31
C GLU A 14 -7.20 9.06 -0.03
N GLY A 15 -6.33 9.75 -0.74
CA GLY A 15 -4.98 9.30 -1.05
C GLY A 15 -4.05 9.36 0.14
N LEU A 16 -2.88 8.75 -0.03
CA LEU A 16 -1.82 8.84 0.97
C LEU A 16 -1.31 10.29 1.08
N GLU A 17 -0.96 10.71 2.29
CA GLU A 17 -0.39 12.03 2.55
C GLU A 17 1.10 12.10 2.12
N ARG A 18 1.79 10.96 2.17
CA ARG A 18 3.19 10.81 1.76
C ARG A 18 3.41 9.48 1.04
N ALA A 19 4.34 9.46 0.10
CA ALA A 19 4.78 8.23 -0.53
C ALA A 19 5.44 7.31 0.52
N PRO A 20 5.06 6.02 0.60
CA PRO A 20 5.65 5.09 1.56
C PRO A 20 7.09 4.69 1.20
N TYR A 21 7.42 4.72 -0.09
CA TYR A 21 8.75 4.40 -0.61
C TYR A 21 9.30 5.56 -1.46
N PRO A 22 10.63 5.75 -1.50
CA PRO A 22 11.25 6.65 -2.47
C PRO A 22 11.23 6.06 -3.88
N GLY A 23 11.28 6.92 -4.91
CA GLY A 23 11.33 6.53 -6.32
C GLY A 23 9.98 6.47 -7.04
N ASP A 24 9.98 5.98 -8.27
CA ASP A 24 8.79 5.92 -9.14
C ASP A 24 7.69 5.01 -8.59
N LEU A 25 8.06 3.96 -7.85
CA LEU A 25 7.11 3.07 -7.18
C LEU A 25 6.28 3.84 -6.14
N GLY A 26 6.93 4.64 -5.29
CA GLY A 26 6.25 5.45 -4.29
C GLY A 26 5.33 6.50 -4.89
N LYS A 27 5.75 7.12 -6.00
CA LYS A 27 4.90 8.03 -6.78
C LYS A 27 3.66 7.33 -7.31
N ARG A 28 3.82 6.13 -7.90
CA ARG A 28 2.70 5.36 -8.44
C ARG A 28 1.71 4.93 -7.35
N ILE A 29 2.21 4.51 -6.20
CA ILE A 29 1.37 4.18 -5.04
C ILE A 29 0.61 5.42 -4.57
N LEU A 30 1.30 6.56 -4.44
CA LEU A 30 0.70 7.82 -4.01
C LEU A 30 -0.38 8.32 -4.98
N ASP A 31 -0.23 8.08 -6.28
CA ASP A 31 -1.16 8.54 -7.33
C ASP A 31 -2.35 7.59 -7.55
N SER A 32 -2.14 6.28 -7.34
CA SER A 32 -3.11 5.24 -7.72
C SER A 32 -3.71 4.46 -6.55
N VAL A 33 -3.25 4.66 -5.30
CA VAL A 33 -3.67 3.87 -4.14
C VAL A 33 -4.19 4.79 -3.03
N SER A 34 -5.39 4.48 -2.53
CA SER A 34 -5.98 5.19 -1.39
C SER A 34 -5.42 4.74 -0.05
N LYS A 35 -5.59 5.57 0.98
CA LYS A 35 -5.20 5.26 2.36
C LYS A 35 -5.82 3.96 2.86
N GLU A 36 -7.09 3.72 2.53
CA GLU A 36 -7.81 2.49 2.88
C GLU A 36 -7.21 1.25 2.20
N ALA A 37 -7.00 1.31 0.87
CA ALA A 37 -6.40 0.21 0.13
C ALA A 37 -4.96 -0.08 0.58
N TRP A 38 -4.20 0.96 0.96
CA TRP A 38 -2.88 0.79 1.53
C TRP A 38 -2.90 0.03 2.86
N GLN A 39 -3.91 0.29 3.71
CA GLN A 39 -4.08 -0.45 4.96
C GLN A 39 -4.39 -1.93 4.71
N MET A 40 -5.27 -2.23 3.75
CA MET A 40 -5.54 -3.61 3.34
C MET A 40 -4.29 -4.31 2.81
N TRP A 41 -3.45 -3.59 2.07
CA TRP A 41 -2.17 -4.13 1.59
C TRP A 41 -1.21 -4.48 2.73
N LEU A 42 -1.10 -3.64 3.75
CA LEU A 42 -0.24 -3.91 4.92
C LEU A 42 -0.73 -5.13 5.72
N ASP A 43 -2.04 -5.28 5.88
CA ASP A 43 -2.63 -6.44 6.54
C ASP A 43 -2.35 -7.72 5.75
N HIS A 44 -2.54 -7.67 4.43
CA HIS A 44 -2.23 -8.78 3.54
C HIS A 44 -0.74 -9.12 3.54
N GLN A 45 0.15 -8.13 3.57
CA GLN A 45 1.59 -8.35 3.71
C GLN A 45 1.90 -9.08 5.03
N THR A 46 1.29 -8.64 6.14
CA THR A 46 1.48 -9.27 7.45
C THR A 46 1.00 -10.73 7.43
N MET A 47 -0.16 -10.99 6.83
CA MET A 47 -0.70 -12.33 6.64
C MET A 47 0.26 -13.21 5.83
N LEU A 48 0.78 -12.74 4.69
CA LEU A 48 1.73 -13.47 3.86
C LEU A 48 3.05 -13.78 4.58
N ILE A 49 3.56 -12.83 5.38
CA ILE A 49 4.77 -13.03 6.20
C ILE A 49 4.55 -14.16 7.20
N ASN A 50 3.41 -14.14 7.91
CA ASN A 50 3.05 -15.14 8.91
C ASN A 50 2.78 -16.51 8.28
N GLU A 51 2.03 -16.57 7.17
CA GLU A 51 1.66 -17.84 6.50
C GLU A 51 2.86 -18.56 5.90
N ASN A 52 3.80 -17.82 5.28
CA ASN A 52 4.99 -18.42 4.69
C ASN A 52 6.08 -18.73 5.71
N ASN A 53 5.86 -18.46 7.02
CA ASN A 53 6.90 -18.47 8.04
C ASN A 53 8.19 -17.77 7.54
N LEU A 54 8.01 -16.65 6.82
CA LEU A 54 9.14 -15.88 6.32
C LEU A 54 9.81 -15.24 7.53
N ASN A 55 10.87 -15.88 8.03
CA ASN A 55 11.82 -15.23 8.90
C ASN A 55 12.36 -14.03 8.13
N LEU A 56 11.92 -12.83 8.50
CA LEU A 56 12.51 -11.56 8.07
C LEU A 56 13.97 -11.39 8.54
N PHE A 57 14.54 -12.42 9.17
CA PHE A 57 15.86 -12.53 9.78
C PHE A 57 16.69 -13.69 9.19
N ASP A 58 16.35 -14.22 8.01
CA ASP A 58 17.27 -15.18 7.35
C ASP A 58 18.44 -14.39 6.73
N GLU A 59 19.60 -14.43 7.42
CA GLU A 59 20.90 -13.95 6.95
C GLU A 59 21.46 -14.78 5.78
#